data_AF-A0A7V9CK76-F1
#
_entry.id   AF-A0A7V9CK76-F1
#
_cell.length_a   1.000
_cell.length_b   1.000
_cell.length_c   1.000
_cell.angle_alpha   90.00
_cell.angle_beta   90.00
_cell.angle_gamma   90.00
#
_symmetry.space_group_name_H-M   'P 1'
#
loop_
_entity.id
_entity.type
_entity.pdbx_description
1 polymer ?
#
loop_
_entity_poly.entity_id
_entity_poly.type
_entity_poly.pdbx_seq_one_letter_code
_entity_poly.pdbx_strand_id
1 'polypeptide(L)'
;MGTLSSELAPLRAAQARGPLVYGDANLPAPLVSYMRQHLHWDVLHVVDEPLWRRATDVAHFYRARDLRRTLVTLDHDYLGDRRFPPVDSPGVVVLSAPDHRGLSRLLDEVNTYLRASSAPLPLAGRKLCLRPGWTARSCTAPA
;
A
#
# COMPACT_ATOMS: atom_id res chain seq x y z
N MET A 1 17.58 -15.48 -3.70
CA MET A 1 18.03 -15.48 -2.28
C MET A 1 16.96 -14.74 -1.47
N GLY A 2 16.07 -15.47 -0.80
CA GLY A 2 15.05 -14.86 0.06
C GLY A 2 15.70 -14.25 1.30
N THR A 3 15.28 -13.05 1.71
CA THR A 3 15.67 -12.50 3.01
C THR A 3 14.83 -13.15 4.11
N LEU A 4 15.33 -13.24 5.35
CA LEU A 4 14.53 -13.70 6.51
C LEU A 4 13.17 -12.98 6.58
N SER A 5 13.13 -11.69 6.27
CA SER A 5 11.89 -10.90 6.21
C SER A 5 10.91 -11.37 5.14
N SER A 6 11.38 -11.89 4.00
CA SER A 6 10.56 -12.42 2.91
C SER A 6 9.97 -13.79 3.29
N GLU A 7 10.78 -14.65 3.91
CA GLU A 7 10.33 -15.97 4.40
C GLU A 7 9.28 -15.87 5.50
N LEU A 8 9.39 -14.83 6.35
CA LEU A 8 8.45 -14.56 7.45
C LEU A 8 7.21 -13.76 7.01
N ALA A 9 7.16 -13.25 5.78
CA ALA A 9 6.05 -12.43 5.30
C ALA A 9 4.68 -13.13 5.38
N PRO A 10 4.52 -14.42 5.02
CA PRO A 10 3.24 -15.12 5.17
C PRO A 10 2.78 -15.22 6.64
N LEU A 11 3.71 -15.51 7.55
CA LEU A 11 3.41 -15.60 8.99
C LEU A 11 2.99 -14.24 9.56
N ARG A 12 3.70 -13.18 9.18
CA ARG A 12 3.35 -11.81 9.59
C ARG A 12 1.97 -11.40 9.07
N ALA A 13 1.66 -11.72 7.81
CA ALA A 13 0.35 -11.45 7.23
C ALA A 13 -0.78 -12.18 7.98
N ALA A 14 -0.55 -13.44 8.39
CA ALA A 14 -1.51 -14.21 9.17
C ALA A 14 -1.74 -13.67 10.60
N GLN A 15 -0.75 -12.99 11.18
CA GLN A 15 -0.82 -12.44 12.55
C GLN A 15 -1.12 -10.94 12.60
N ALA A 16 -1.25 -10.29 11.45
CA ALA A 16 -1.42 -8.85 11.38
C ALA A 16 -2.78 -8.42 11.98
N ARG A 17 -2.75 -7.48 12.93
CA ARG A 17 -3.96 -6.90 13.53
C ARG A 17 -4.58 -5.76 12.70
N GLY A 18 -3.94 -5.40 11.59
CA GLY A 18 -4.35 -4.36 10.68
C GLY A 18 -3.66 -4.48 9.33
N PRO A 19 -4.05 -3.65 8.34
CA PRO A 19 -3.46 -3.68 7.02
C PRO A 19 -1.93 -3.54 7.04
N LEU A 20 -1.26 -4.38 6.25
CA LEU A 20 0.18 -4.30 6.02
C LEU A 20 0.45 -3.41 4.80
N VAL A 21 1.15 -2.30 5.03
CA VAL A 21 1.39 -1.28 3.99
C VAL A 21 2.87 -1.03 3.81
N TYR A 22 3.25 -0.84 2.55
CA TYR A 22 4.54 -0.32 2.12
C TYR A 22 4.33 1.13 1.65
N GLY A 23 4.86 2.08 2.40
CA GLY A 23 4.75 3.49 2.10
C GLY A 23 5.93 3.96 1.25
N ASP A 24 5.64 4.52 0.09
CA ASP A 24 6.63 5.12 -0.80
C ASP A 24 7.24 6.42 -0.22
N ALA A 25 8.38 6.85 -0.75
CA ALA A 25 9.13 8.01 -0.26
C ALA A 25 8.43 9.35 -0.48
N ASN A 26 7.46 9.42 -1.39
CA ASN A 26 6.66 10.61 -1.65
C ASN A 26 5.53 10.83 -0.63
N LEU A 27 5.32 9.89 0.30
CA LEU A 27 4.32 10.06 1.34
C LEU A 27 4.82 11.03 2.42
N PRO A 28 4.07 12.11 2.72
CA PRO A 28 4.49 13.05 3.74
C PRO A 28 4.43 12.40 5.13
N ALA A 29 5.40 12.69 5.99
CA ALA A 29 5.51 12.11 7.33
C ALA A 29 4.22 12.21 8.18
N PRO A 30 3.46 13.33 8.16
CA PRO A 30 2.18 13.40 8.85
C PRO A 30 1.16 12.33 8.40
N LEU A 31 1.17 11.98 7.11
CA LEU A 31 0.27 10.96 6.56
C LEU A 31 0.71 9.55 6.98
N VAL A 32 2.01 9.30 7.03
CA VAL A 32 2.57 8.06 7.58
C VAL A 32 2.23 7.91 9.06
N SER A 33 2.37 8.97 9.84
CA SER A 33 1.93 9.01 11.25
C SER A 33 0.43 8.75 11.38
N TYR A 34 -0.39 9.34 10.51
CA TYR A 34 -1.83 9.11 10.49
C TYR A 34 -2.18 7.63 10.30
N MET A 35 -1.58 6.98 9.31
CA MET A 35 -1.77 5.54 9.07
C MET A 35 -1.39 4.67 10.28
N ARG A 36 -0.26 4.97 10.93
CA ARG A 36 0.23 4.20 12.08
C ARG A 36 -0.60 4.44 13.34
N GLN A 37 -0.91 5.70 13.65
CA GLN A 37 -1.47 6.11 14.94
C GLN A 37 -3.00 6.10 14.96
N HIS A 38 -3.66 6.50 13.85
CA HIS A 38 -5.12 6.59 13.78
C HIS A 38 -5.75 5.38 13.10
N LEU A 39 -5.14 4.86 12.05
CA LEU A 39 -5.68 3.69 11.33
C LEU A 39 -5.16 2.36 11.86
N HIS A 40 -4.12 2.40 12.72
CA HIS A 40 -3.44 1.23 13.27
C HIS A 40 -2.96 0.26 12.19
N TRP A 41 -2.42 0.81 11.10
CA TRP A 41 -1.78 0.04 10.04
C TRP A 41 -0.33 -0.27 10.42
N ASP A 42 0.16 -1.43 9.96
CA ASP A 42 1.59 -1.73 9.98
C ASP A 42 2.20 -1.12 8.72
N VAL A 43 2.80 0.06 8.85
CA VAL A 43 3.41 0.79 7.73
C VAL A 43 4.92 0.65 7.77
N LEU A 44 5.49 0.02 6.74
CA LEU A 44 6.92 0.09 6.43
C LEU A 44 7.12 1.24 5.44
N HIS A 45 7.79 2.31 5.87
CA HIS A 45 8.00 3.50 5.06
C HIS A 45 9.43 3.51 4.52
N VAL A 46 9.60 3.70 3.21
CA VAL A 46 10.90 3.66 2.52
C VAL A 46 11.93 4.58 3.16
N VAL A 47 11.51 5.77 3.59
CA VAL A 47 12.42 6.75 4.19
C VAL A 47 13.02 6.24 5.51
N ASP A 48 12.31 5.38 6.24
CA ASP A 48 12.77 4.81 7.51
C ASP A 48 13.84 3.71 7.30
N GLU A 49 14.02 3.24 6.05
CA GLU A 49 14.90 2.13 5.69
C GLU A 49 16.10 2.62 4.85
N PRO A 50 17.30 2.84 5.44
CA PRO A 50 18.44 3.49 4.78
C PRO A 50 18.89 2.79 3.49
N LEU A 51 18.80 1.47 3.44
CA LEU A 51 19.20 0.65 2.29
C LEU A 51 18.21 0.77 1.11
N TRP A 52 16.96 1.12 1.38
CA TRP A 52 15.90 1.18 0.37
C TRP A 52 15.61 2.60 -0.10
N ARG A 53 16.05 3.63 0.63
CA ARG A 53 15.79 5.04 0.28
C ARG A 53 16.22 5.46 -1.14
N ARG A 54 17.18 4.76 -1.74
CA ARG A 54 17.70 5.04 -3.11
C ARG A 54 17.37 3.94 -4.12
N ALA A 55 16.51 2.99 -3.75
CA ALA A 55 16.10 1.94 -4.66
C ALA A 55 15.18 2.51 -5.75
N THR A 56 15.03 1.80 -6.86
CA THR A 56 14.15 2.23 -7.96
C THR A 56 12.69 1.93 -7.63
N ASP A 57 11.75 2.61 -8.29
CA ASP A 57 10.31 2.38 -8.12
C ASP A 57 9.92 0.91 -8.36
N VAL A 58 10.60 0.26 -9.32
CA VAL A 58 10.45 -1.17 -9.64
C VAL A 58 10.93 -2.04 -8.49
N ALA A 59 12.04 -1.68 -7.86
CA ALA A 59 12.52 -2.39 -6.68
C ALA A 59 11.54 -2.23 -5.50
N HIS A 60 10.95 -1.05 -5.30
CA HIS A 60 9.90 -0.84 -4.29
C HIS A 60 8.64 -1.67 -4.58
N PHE A 61 8.22 -1.75 -5.84
CA PHE A 61 7.09 -2.56 -6.27
C PHE A 61 7.26 -4.05 -5.92
N TYR A 62 8.39 -4.64 -6.31
CA TYR A 62 8.68 -6.05 -5.99
C TYR A 62 8.94 -6.26 -4.49
N ARG A 63 9.56 -5.29 -3.80
CA ARG A 63 9.77 -5.37 -2.36
C ARG A 63 8.46 -5.39 -1.58
N ALA A 64 7.48 -4.57 -1.97
CA ALA A 64 6.15 -4.59 -1.38
C ALA A 64 5.46 -5.96 -1.58
N ARG A 65 5.62 -6.56 -2.78
CA ARG A 65 5.12 -7.92 -3.07
C ARG A 65 5.77 -8.98 -2.20
N ASP A 66 7.09 -9.00 -2.14
CA ASP A 66 7.85 -9.99 -1.37
C ASP A 66 7.54 -9.92 0.13
N LEU A 67 7.31 -8.71 0.64
CA LEU A 67 6.95 -8.48 2.04
C LEU A 67 5.45 -8.64 2.32
N ARG A 68 4.66 -8.94 1.29
CA ARG A 68 3.21 -9.07 1.34
C ARG A 68 2.51 -7.82 1.90
N ARG A 69 2.88 -6.65 1.37
CA ARG A 69 2.35 -5.35 1.79
C ARG A 69 1.71 -4.63 0.60
N THR A 70 0.56 -4.00 0.80
CA THR A 70 -0.03 -3.11 -0.20
C THR A 70 0.86 -1.86 -0.35
N LEU A 71 1.25 -1.52 -1.57
CA LEU A 71 2.01 -0.31 -1.86
C LEU A 71 1.08 0.91 -1.87
N VAL A 72 1.41 1.93 -1.10
CA VAL A 72 0.71 3.22 -1.09
C VAL A 72 1.69 4.31 -1.56
N THR A 73 1.27 5.12 -2.51
CA THR A 73 2.09 6.17 -3.15
C THR A 73 1.23 7.35 -3.61
N LEU A 74 1.85 8.50 -3.86
CA LEU A 74 1.26 9.63 -4.58
C LEU A 74 1.61 9.63 -6.08
N ASP A 75 2.52 8.75 -6.50
CA ASP A 75 3.04 8.70 -7.87
C ASP A 75 2.13 7.88 -8.77
N HIS A 76 1.70 8.51 -9.87
CA HIS A 76 0.78 7.91 -10.82
C HIS A 76 1.50 6.97 -11.81
N ASP A 77 2.83 7.01 -11.89
CA ASP A 77 3.61 6.13 -12.77
C ASP A 77 3.42 4.65 -12.42
N TYR A 78 3.12 4.33 -11.16
CA TYR A 78 2.79 2.97 -10.72
C TYR A 78 1.56 2.37 -11.39
N LEU A 79 0.68 3.19 -11.98
CA LEU A 79 -0.47 2.73 -12.76
C LEU A 79 -0.05 2.17 -14.13
N GLY A 80 1.16 2.44 -14.61
CA GLY A 80 1.66 1.97 -15.90
C GLY A 80 1.92 0.45 -15.92
N ASP A 81 1.05 -0.30 -16.60
CA ASP A 81 1.13 -1.77 -16.64
C ASP A 81 2.35 -2.33 -17.37
N ARG A 82 2.98 -1.53 -18.25
CA ARG A 82 4.24 -1.92 -18.91
C ARG A 82 5.41 -2.02 -17.93
N ARG A 83 5.50 -1.09 -16.99
CA ARG A 83 6.57 -1.03 -16.00
C ARG A 83 6.22 -1.81 -14.73
N PHE A 84 4.94 -1.92 -14.42
CA PHE A 84 4.41 -2.57 -13.23
C PHE A 84 3.28 -3.55 -13.61
N PRO A 85 3.58 -4.78 -14.04
CA PRO A 85 2.55 -5.70 -14.52
C PRO A 85 1.48 -5.99 -13.44
N PRO A 86 0.17 -5.99 -13.76
CA PRO A 86 -0.88 -6.30 -12.80
C PRO A 86 -0.70 -7.65 -12.12
N VAL A 87 -0.30 -8.70 -12.84
CA VAL A 87 -0.02 -10.05 -12.28
C VAL A 87 1.05 -10.03 -11.19
N ASP A 88 1.97 -9.06 -11.26
CA ASP A 88 3.03 -8.89 -10.28
C ASP A 88 2.62 -7.94 -9.13
N SER A 89 1.47 -7.27 -9.25
CA SER A 89 1.05 -6.23 -8.31
C SER A 89 0.88 -6.74 -6.89
N PRO A 90 1.55 -6.12 -5.90
CA PRO A 90 1.27 -6.36 -4.48
C PRO A 90 -0.09 -5.80 -4.03
N GLY A 91 -0.81 -5.13 -4.93
CA GLY A 91 -1.82 -4.15 -4.58
C GLY A 91 -1.19 -2.78 -4.49
N VAL A 92 -1.57 -1.89 -5.40
CA VAL A 92 -1.12 -0.51 -5.41
C VAL A 92 -2.30 0.41 -5.15
N VAL A 93 -2.11 1.37 -4.25
CA VAL A 93 -3.04 2.47 -4.00
C VAL A 93 -2.30 3.77 -4.29
N VAL A 94 -2.71 4.44 -5.35
CA VAL A 94 -2.25 5.79 -5.70
C VAL A 94 -3.27 6.78 -5.13
N LEU A 95 -2.84 7.61 -4.20
CA LEU A 95 -3.68 8.66 -3.62
C LEU A 95 -3.47 9.97 -4.39
N SER A 96 -4.57 10.64 -4.73
CA SER A 96 -4.54 11.91 -5.43
C SER A 96 -5.55 12.86 -4.80
N ALA A 97 -5.09 13.78 -3.96
CA ALA A 97 -5.91 14.81 -3.34
C ALA A 97 -5.11 16.12 -3.20
N PRO A 98 -5.77 17.29 -3.20
CA PRO A 98 -5.08 18.58 -3.19
C PRO A 98 -4.46 18.94 -1.84
N ASP A 99 -4.94 18.34 -0.75
CA ASP A 99 -4.49 18.65 0.61
C ASP A 99 -4.38 17.40 1.49
N HIS A 100 -3.73 17.58 2.64
CA HIS A 100 -3.52 16.51 3.61
C HIS A 100 -4.84 15.94 4.14
N ARG A 101 -5.86 16.79 4.36
CA ARG A 101 -7.18 16.36 4.84
C ARG A 101 -7.87 15.44 3.84
N GLY A 102 -7.78 15.73 2.55
CA GLY A 102 -8.28 14.90 1.47
C GLY A 102 -7.56 13.56 1.41
N LEU A 103 -6.23 13.55 1.55
CA LEU A 103 -5.46 12.30 1.63
C LEU A 103 -5.86 11.44 2.83
N SER A 104 -6.03 12.02 4.02
CA SER A 104 -6.48 11.30 5.21
C SER A 104 -7.88 10.70 5.02
N ARG A 105 -8.82 11.44 4.43
CA ARG A 105 -10.17 10.92 4.12
C ARG A 105 -10.13 9.75 3.13
N LEU A 106 -9.27 9.83 2.12
CA LEU A 106 -9.07 8.72 1.19
C LEU A 106 -8.50 7.48 1.92
N LEU A 107 -7.57 7.68 2.85
CA LEU A 107 -7.04 6.58 3.67
C LEU A 107 -8.10 5.98 4.60
N ASP A 108 -9.03 6.76 5.13
CA ASP A 108 -10.16 6.24 5.92
C ASP A 108 -11.02 5.28 5.08
N GLU A 109 -11.34 5.67 3.84
CA GLU A 109 -12.09 4.82 2.90
C GLU A 109 -11.30 3.57 2.51
N VAL A 110 -9.98 3.71 2.27
CA VAL A 110 -9.09 2.56 2.04
C VAL A 110 -9.05 1.65 3.26
N ASN A 111 -9.05 2.19 4.47
CA ASN A 111 -9.06 1.40 5.70
C ASN A 111 -10.32 0.56 5.80
N THR A 112 -11.49 1.15 5.53
CA THR A 112 -12.75 0.40 5.46
C THR A 112 -12.67 -0.71 4.41
N TYR A 113 -12.15 -0.41 3.22
CA TYR A 113 -12.01 -1.39 2.13
C TYR A 113 -11.05 -2.54 2.50
N LEU A 114 -9.84 -2.23 2.98
CA LEU A 114 -8.82 -3.24 3.31
C LEU A 114 -9.24 -4.12 4.49
N ARG A 115 -9.93 -3.56 5.49
CA ARG A 115 -10.41 -4.32 6.65
C ARG A 115 -11.63 -5.20 6.35
N ALA A 116 -12.41 -4.87 5.33
CA ALA A 116 -13.50 -5.73 4.88
C ALA A 116 -13.00 -7.03 4.21
N SER A 117 -11.75 -7.05 3.75
CA SER A 117 -11.13 -8.22 3.13
C SER A 117 -10.47 -9.12 4.17
N SER A 118 -10.73 -10.42 4.09
CA SER A 118 -10.01 -11.47 4.83
C SER A 118 -8.75 -11.95 4.10
N ALA A 119 -8.54 -11.53 2.84
CA ALA A 119 -7.37 -11.95 2.06
C ALA A 119 -6.08 -11.35 2.63
N PRO A 120 -4.97 -12.12 2.68
CA PRO A 120 -3.68 -11.63 3.17
C PRO A 120 -3.13 -10.43 2.39
N LEU A 121 -3.38 -10.39 1.06
CA LEU A 121 -3.21 -9.22 0.20
C LEU A 121 -4.55 -8.88 -0.44
N PRO A 122 -5.33 -7.96 0.13
CA PRO A 122 -6.66 -7.58 -0.38
C PRO A 122 -6.65 -7.04 -1.82
N LEU A 123 -5.51 -6.51 -2.26
CA LEU A 123 -5.36 -5.84 -3.54
C LEU A 123 -4.35 -6.53 -4.48
N ALA A 124 -3.90 -7.75 -4.18
CA ALA A 124 -3.02 -8.49 -5.10
C ALA A 124 -3.62 -8.50 -6.52
N GLY A 125 -2.79 -8.26 -7.52
CA GLY A 125 -3.26 -8.20 -8.91
C GLY A 125 -3.90 -6.88 -9.33
N ARG A 126 -4.17 -5.96 -8.38
CA ARG A 126 -4.98 -4.76 -8.60
C ARG A 126 -4.18 -3.50 -8.32
N LYS A 127 -4.64 -2.40 -8.94
CA LYS A 127 -4.15 -1.05 -8.69
C LYS A 127 -5.35 -0.12 -8.61
N LEU A 128 -5.37 0.76 -7.62
CA LEU A 128 -6.43 1.73 -7.40
C LEU A 128 -5.85 3.14 -7.50
N CYS A 129 -6.51 4.00 -8.26
CA CYS A 129 -6.23 5.44 -8.26
C CYS A 129 -7.39 6.13 -7.56
N LEU A 130 -7.13 6.71 -6.40
CA LEU A 130 -8.16 7.27 -5.53
C LEU A 130 -8.13 8.79 -5.57
N ARG A 131 -9.30 9.37 -5.77
CA ARG A 131 -9.54 10.82 -5.85
C ARG A 131 -10.67 11.22 -4.89
N PRO A 132 -10.75 12.47 -4.44
CA PRO A 132 -11.84 12.94 -3.59
C PRO A 132 -13.22 12.51 -4.13
N GLY A 133 -14.04 11.95 -3.26
CA GLY A 133 -15.35 11.37 -3.62
C GLY A 133 -15.31 9.87 -3.92
N TRP A 134 -14.14 9.24 -3.98
CA TRP A 134 -14.04 7.79 -3.98
C TRP A 134 -14.56 7.21 -2.66
N THR A 135 -15.29 6.09 -2.73
CA THR A 135 -15.76 5.37 -1.54
C THR A 135 -15.56 3.87 -1.71
N ALA A 136 -15.32 3.15 -0.62
CA ALA A 136 -15.11 1.70 -0.66
C ALA A 136 -16.27 0.93 -1.34
N ARG A 137 -17.50 1.46 -1.24
CA ARG A 137 -18.72 0.89 -1.85
C ARG A 137 -18.74 0.94 -3.37
N SER A 138 -17.94 1.81 -4.00
CA SER A 138 -17.88 1.95 -5.46
C SER A 138 -16.99 0.90 -6.14
N CYS A 139 -16.18 0.18 -5.36
CA CYS A 139 -15.39 -0.95 -5.83
C CYS A 139 -15.98 -2.25 -5.27
N THR A 140 -17.05 -2.75 -5.90
CA THR A 140 -17.46 -4.14 -5.69
C THR A 140 -16.27 -5.05 -5.98
N ALA A 141 -15.78 -5.78 -4.98
CA ALA A 141 -14.83 -6.85 -5.20
C ALA A 141 -15.49 -7.86 -6.16
N PRO A 142 -14.79 -8.36 -7.21
CA PRO A 142 -15.26 -9.56 -7.86
C PRO A 142 -15.27 -10.68 -6.82
N ALA A 143 -16.38 -11.39 -6.76
CA ALA A 143 -16.63 -12.53 -5.87
C ALA A 143 -15.60 -13.65 -6.08
#